data_AF-A0A853M507-F1
#
_entry.id   AF-A0A853M507-F1
#
_cell.length_a   1.000
_cell.length_b   1.000
_cell.length_c   1.000
_cell.angle_alpha   90.00
_cell.angle_beta   90.00
_cell.angle_gamma   90.00
#
_symmetry.space_group_name_H-M   'P 1'
#
loop_
_entity.id
_entity.type
_entity.pdbx_description
1 polymer ?
#
loop_
_entity_poly.entity_id
_entity_poly.type
_entity_poly.pdbx_seq_one_letter_code
_entity_poly.pdbx_strand_id
1 'polypeptide(L)'
;MAMTELQDVPCGSGVSETSATRPPSQFDEDLPEFSNEYAEFEYLLSGTASCYAGPATGPARVVSDGHRYVTRVLVRYPKDPSRFSGRVVVEPFNTTYGLDRDALWLHVATLLQTQGDAWLGITVRATSATQLRGYDPQRYADVEIPSNDLAWDLLRAIGTVLKEGGRHSPLRHLPVRHVYLGGYSQSGVDTATFAAAFGALTRTCDGRQAYDGFFPACHAASLTPLAVGEGLPRFEYAAMPPCQVPVIEVQPQTDVEGFSFEDFVNPGSASVRREDSDAVGDRFRLYEIAGAPHAARIPGCDGNGSSFPMSAFVRAALRNLFRWAEDGVGPPTAPRIALGVDDAVAEAAVDRFGNAIGGVPSPFLAVPIARYEAHSAPGPLCKLAGHEVPLPHQVLAERYGDLRTYLAEFTISLDDTMRAGFLLKDDRASLLKDQTAKAHAAFARLTAPA
;
A
#
# COMPACT_ATOMS: atom_id res chain seq x y z
N MET A 1 5.50 -24.25 -21.42
CA MET A 1 5.75 -23.37 -20.26
C MET A 1 6.39 -24.21 -19.18
N ALA A 2 7.53 -23.78 -18.63
CA ALA A 2 8.05 -24.41 -17.43
C ALA A 2 7.03 -24.21 -16.31
N MET A 3 6.71 -25.29 -15.60
CA MET A 3 5.68 -25.29 -14.57
C MET A 3 6.30 -24.75 -13.27
N THR A 4 5.65 -23.78 -12.62
CA THR A 4 6.03 -23.38 -11.26
C THR A 4 5.72 -24.53 -10.31
N GLU A 5 6.66 -24.87 -9.43
CA GLU A 5 6.52 -25.95 -8.46
C GLU A 5 6.52 -25.41 -7.03
N LEU A 6 5.55 -25.85 -6.24
CA LEU A 6 5.47 -25.57 -4.81
C LEU A 6 6.32 -26.55 -4.01
N GLN A 7 7.09 -26.01 -3.08
CA GLN A 7 7.94 -26.77 -2.18
C GLN A 7 7.73 -26.27 -0.76
N ASP A 8 7.76 -27.18 0.21
CA ASP A 8 7.82 -26.79 1.61
C ASP A 8 9.20 -26.19 1.90
N VAL A 9 9.28 -25.21 2.80
CA VAL A 9 10.57 -24.62 3.21
C VAL A 9 11.39 -25.70 3.93
N PRO A 10 12.68 -25.85 3.61
CA PRO A 10 13.57 -26.76 4.34
C PRO A 10 13.51 -26.51 5.85
N CYS A 11 13.61 -27.58 6.66
CA CYS A 11 13.63 -27.49 8.12
C CYS A 11 14.65 -26.43 8.60
N GLY A 12 14.19 -25.44 9.36
CA GLY A 12 15.00 -24.41 10.02
C GLY A 12 14.36 -23.97 11.34
N SER A 13 15.15 -23.49 12.29
CA SER A 13 14.65 -23.00 13.59
C SER A 13 14.21 -21.54 13.51
N GLY A 14 13.11 -21.18 14.17
CA GLY A 14 12.74 -19.77 14.40
C GLY A 14 11.54 -19.26 13.60
N VAL A 15 11.21 -17.99 13.87
CA VAL A 15 10.14 -17.24 13.22
C VAL A 15 10.64 -16.78 11.85
N SER A 16 9.82 -16.95 10.82
CA SER A 16 10.15 -16.53 9.47
C SER A 16 10.44 -15.01 9.40
N GLU A 17 11.38 -14.60 8.53
CA GLU A 17 11.68 -13.17 8.34
C GLU A 17 10.40 -12.47 7.84
N THR A 18 10.01 -11.35 8.43
CA THR A 18 8.76 -10.66 8.05
C THR A 18 7.48 -11.45 8.40
N SER A 19 7.56 -12.40 9.34
CA SER A 19 6.38 -13.02 9.95
C SER A 19 5.45 -11.98 10.59
N ALA A 20 4.13 -12.23 10.59
CA ALA A 20 3.16 -11.40 11.30
C ALA A 20 3.34 -11.40 12.82
N THR A 21 4.01 -12.42 13.36
CA THR A 21 4.27 -12.55 14.81
C THR A 21 5.70 -12.20 15.19
N ARG A 22 6.48 -11.60 14.29
CA ARG A 22 7.83 -11.09 14.59
C ARG A 22 7.75 -9.98 15.65
N PRO A 23 8.81 -9.73 16.45
CA PRO A 23 8.86 -8.52 17.24
C PRO A 23 8.93 -7.27 16.34
N PRO A 24 8.38 -6.11 16.77
CA PRO A 24 8.59 -4.84 16.07
C PRO A 24 10.07 -4.55 15.84
N SER A 25 10.37 -3.75 14.83
CA SER A 25 11.74 -3.41 14.43
C SER A 25 11.92 -1.90 14.39
N GLN A 26 13.14 -1.40 14.25
CA GLN A 26 13.38 0.04 14.06
C GLN A 26 12.67 0.65 12.83
N PHE A 27 12.14 -0.21 11.94
CA PHE A 27 11.46 0.16 10.71
C PHE A 27 9.93 0.05 10.80
N ASP A 28 9.39 -0.74 11.76
CA ASP A 28 7.94 -0.79 12.07
C ASP A 28 7.81 -0.68 13.60
N GLU A 29 7.37 0.49 14.10
CA GLU A 29 7.21 0.70 15.56
C GLU A 29 6.09 -0.18 16.13
N ASP A 30 4.99 -0.38 15.38
CA ASP A 30 3.86 -1.22 15.75
C ASP A 30 3.46 -2.16 14.61
N LEU A 31 3.20 -3.42 14.94
CA LEU A 31 2.64 -4.41 14.01
C LEU A 31 1.12 -4.52 14.23
N PRO A 32 0.33 -4.74 13.16
CA PRO A 32 -1.08 -5.02 13.33
C PRO A 32 -1.28 -6.31 14.14
N GLU A 33 -2.35 -6.37 14.93
CA GLU A 33 -2.72 -7.58 15.65
C GLU A 33 -2.90 -8.75 14.67
N PHE A 34 -2.20 -9.85 14.93
CA PHE A 34 -2.38 -11.10 14.19
C PHE A 34 -3.37 -11.98 14.93
N SER A 35 -4.55 -12.16 14.32
CA SER A 35 -5.66 -12.90 14.89
C SER A 35 -5.28 -14.36 15.14
N ASN A 36 -5.67 -14.87 16.31
CA ASN A 36 -5.55 -16.29 16.65
C ASN A 36 -6.39 -17.20 15.73
N GLU A 37 -7.28 -16.65 14.91
CA GLU A 37 -8.08 -17.37 13.91
C GLU A 37 -7.38 -17.46 12.55
N TYR A 38 -6.24 -16.80 12.38
CA TYR A 38 -5.41 -16.84 11.18
C TYR A 38 -4.17 -17.69 11.40
N ALA A 39 -3.71 -18.31 10.33
CA ALA A 39 -2.45 -19.04 10.28
C ALA A 39 -1.53 -18.42 9.24
N GLU A 40 -0.23 -18.51 9.49
CA GLU A 40 0.83 -18.09 8.59
C GLU A 40 1.63 -19.33 8.18
N PHE A 41 1.89 -19.45 6.88
CA PHE A 41 2.71 -20.51 6.30
C PHE A 41 3.72 -19.91 5.34
N GLU A 42 4.83 -20.60 5.20
CA GLU A 42 5.91 -20.21 4.31
C GLU A 42 6.19 -21.36 3.34
N TYR A 43 6.39 -21.01 2.07
CA TYR A 43 6.70 -21.97 1.01
C TYR A 43 7.81 -21.42 0.10
N LEU A 44 8.43 -22.33 -0.64
CA LEU A 44 9.25 -21.99 -1.79
C LEU A 44 8.48 -22.25 -3.08
N LEU A 45 8.70 -21.39 -4.08
CA LEU A 45 8.22 -21.55 -5.44
C LEU A 45 9.41 -21.56 -6.37
N SER A 46 9.55 -22.63 -7.15
CA SER A 46 10.62 -22.74 -8.15
C SER A 46 10.05 -22.75 -9.56
N GLY A 47 10.84 -22.29 -10.52
CA GLY A 47 10.42 -22.27 -11.92
C GLY A 47 11.48 -21.65 -12.82
N THR A 48 11.06 -21.21 -14.00
CA THR A 48 11.87 -20.35 -14.87
C THR A 48 11.13 -19.05 -15.14
N ALA A 49 11.88 -17.96 -15.28
CA ALA A 49 11.37 -16.63 -15.53
C ALA A 49 12.03 -15.97 -16.75
N SER A 50 11.34 -15.00 -17.33
CA SER A 50 11.82 -14.10 -18.36
C SER A 50 12.23 -12.73 -17.81
N CYS A 51 13.22 -12.11 -18.44
CA CYS A 51 13.52 -10.69 -18.26
C CYS A 51 12.86 -9.87 -19.37
N TYR A 52 12.51 -8.62 -19.06
CA TYR A 52 11.78 -7.73 -19.95
C TYR A 52 12.51 -6.39 -20.16
N ALA A 53 12.27 -5.76 -21.30
CA ALA A 53 12.67 -4.39 -21.58
C ALA A 53 11.55 -3.63 -22.30
N GLY A 54 11.66 -2.30 -22.34
CA GLY A 54 10.65 -1.39 -22.85
C GLY A 54 10.27 -0.35 -21.81
N PRO A 55 9.34 0.56 -22.12
CA PRO A 55 8.84 1.54 -21.16
C PRO A 55 8.06 0.83 -20.04
N ALA A 56 8.06 1.43 -18.85
CA ALA A 56 7.33 0.89 -17.68
C ALA A 56 5.80 0.87 -17.88
N THR A 57 5.28 1.63 -18.85
CA THR A 57 3.86 1.61 -19.27
C THR A 57 3.55 0.59 -20.37
N GLY A 58 4.56 -0.15 -20.84
CA GLY A 58 4.42 -1.16 -21.87
C GLY A 58 4.33 -0.61 -23.30
N PRO A 59 4.30 -1.52 -24.31
CA PRO A 59 4.31 -2.96 -24.15
C PRO A 59 5.69 -3.50 -23.74
N ALA A 60 5.70 -4.49 -22.83
CA ALA A 60 6.91 -5.20 -22.43
C ALA A 60 7.39 -6.14 -23.54
N ARG A 61 8.71 -6.20 -23.76
CA ARG A 61 9.36 -7.13 -24.69
C ARG A 61 10.27 -8.08 -23.93
N VAL A 62 10.11 -9.39 -24.13
CA VAL A 62 11.04 -10.40 -23.60
C VAL A 62 12.42 -10.18 -24.21
N VAL A 63 13.44 -10.08 -23.38
CA VAL A 63 14.85 -9.95 -23.81
C VAL A 63 15.68 -11.19 -23.52
N SER A 64 15.27 -11.99 -22.53
CA SER A 64 15.85 -13.29 -22.22
C SER A 64 14.84 -14.13 -21.45
N ASP A 65 14.98 -15.46 -21.53
CA ASP A 65 14.07 -16.42 -20.91
C ASP A 65 14.84 -17.62 -20.31
N GLY A 66 14.10 -18.51 -19.64
CA GLY A 66 14.66 -19.75 -19.09
C GLY A 66 15.49 -19.57 -17.81
N HIS A 67 15.48 -18.39 -17.19
CA HIS A 67 16.23 -18.14 -15.95
C HIS A 67 15.59 -18.88 -14.79
N ARG A 68 16.30 -19.84 -14.22
CA ARG A 68 15.81 -20.58 -13.05
C ARG A 68 15.70 -19.65 -11.85
N TYR A 69 14.65 -19.82 -11.07
CA TYR A 69 14.50 -19.15 -9.77
C TYR A 69 13.94 -20.14 -8.74
N VAL A 70 14.23 -19.83 -7.48
CA VAL A 70 13.53 -20.32 -6.30
C VAL A 70 13.24 -19.10 -5.44
N THR A 71 11.97 -18.72 -5.33
CA THR A 71 11.52 -17.60 -4.52
C THR A 71 10.76 -18.09 -3.30
N ARG A 72 10.69 -17.23 -2.29
CA ARG A 72 9.94 -17.43 -1.07
C ARG A 72 8.58 -16.77 -1.17
N VAL A 73 7.56 -17.43 -0.62
CA VAL A 73 6.25 -16.83 -0.35
C VAL A 73 5.84 -17.02 1.11
N LEU A 74 5.22 -15.99 1.67
CA LEU A 74 4.47 -16.08 2.93
C LEU A 74 3.00 -16.00 2.65
N VAL A 75 2.21 -16.81 3.34
CA VAL A 75 0.76 -16.86 3.14
C VAL A 75 0.05 -16.77 4.48
N ARG A 76 -0.92 -15.87 4.58
CA ARG A 76 -1.75 -15.67 5.77
C ARG A 76 -3.21 -15.89 5.40
N TYR A 77 -3.90 -16.80 6.09
CA TYR A 77 -5.30 -17.11 5.78
C TYR A 77 -6.06 -17.66 7.01
N PRO A 78 -7.41 -17.68 7.00
CA PRO A 78 -8.21 -18.23 8.10
C PRO A 78 -7.90 -19.71 8.37
N LYS A 79 -7.76 -20.09 9.64
CA LYS A 79 -7.59 -21.50 10.08
C LYS A 79 -8.79 -22.37 9.71
N ASP A 80 -9.99 -21.80 9.76
CA ASP A 80 -11.23 -22.44 9.31
C ASP A 80 -11.48 -22.12 7.83
N PRO A 81 -11.34 -23.08 6.90
CA PRO A 81 -11.55 -22.85 5.48
C PRO A 81 -12.95 -22.34 5.13
N SER A 82 -13.97 -22.60 5.97
CA SER A 82 -15.33 -22.10 5.72
C SER A 82 -15.45 -20.58 5.87
N ARG A 83 -14.49 -19.95 6.56
CA ARG A 83 -14.39 -18.49 6.69
C ARG A 83 -13.65 -17.84 5.53
N PHE A 84 -12.96 -18.60 4.68
CA PHE A 84 -12.23 -18.03 3.56
C PHE A 84 -13.19 -17.39 2.56
N SER A 85 -12.98 -16.10 2.28
CA SER A 85 -13.87 -15.32 1.41
C SER A 85 -13.76 -15.70 -0.08
N GLY A 86 -12.67 -16.36 -0.47
CA GLY A 86 -12.30 -16.55 -1.87
C GLY A 86 -11.32 -15.49 -2.40
N ARG A 87 -10.97 -14.47 -1.62
CA ARG A 87 -10.07 -13.39 -2.04
C ARG A 87 -8.63 -13.60 -1.55
N VAL A 88 -7.68 -13.29 -2.42
CA VAL A 88 -6.25 -13.28 -2.11
C VAL A 88 -5.66 -11.92 -2.50
N VAL A 89 -4.99 -11.24 -1.58
CA VAL A 89 -4.16 -10.06 -1.88
C VAL A 89 -2.71 -10.49 -1.97
N VAL A 90 -2.13 -10.39 -3.16
CA VAL A 90 -0.70 -10.61 -3.42
C VAL A 90 0.04 -9.30 -3.22
N GLU A 91 1.14 -9.37 -2.49
CA GLU A 91 2.05 -8.26 -2.25
C GLU A 91 3.47 -8.67 -2.70
N PRO A 92 4.09 -8.01 -3.69
CA PRO A 92 5.54 -8.07 -3.79
C PRO A 92 6.10 -7.46 -2.51
N PHE A 93 6.99 -8.16 -1.82
CA PHE A 93 7.59 -7.59 -0.63
C PHE A 93 8.26 -6.25 -0.98
N ASN A 94 7.99 -5.25 -0.16
CA ASN A 94 8.67 -3.97 -0.25
C ASN A 94 10.14 -4.17 0.11
N THR A 95 11.05 -3.61 -0.68
CA THR A 95 12.51 -3.80 -0.53
C THR A 95 13.26 -2.50 -0.29
N THR A 96 12.61 -1.44 0.19
CA THR A 96 13.23 -0.12 0.41
C THR A 96 14.41 -0.17 1.37
N TYR A 97 14.37 -1.06 2.35
CA TYR A 97 15.48 -1.29 3.28
C TYR A 97 16.43 -2.42 2.85
N GLY A 98 16.33 -2.88 1.60
CA GLY A 98 17.16 -3.96 1.05
C GLY A 98 16.77 -5.37 1.52
N LEU A 99 15.68 -5.50 2.29
CA LEU A 99 15.12 -6.76 2.79
C LEU A 99 13.60 -6.78 2.61
N ASP A 100 12.99 -7.96 2.68
CA ASP A 100 11.55 -8.14 2.42
C ASP A 100 10.68 -7.53 3.52
N ARG A 101 9.70 -6.70 3.15
CA ARG A 101 8.74 -6.08 4.09
C ARG A 101 7.30 -6.17 3.59
N ASP A 102 6.40 -6.52 4.49
CA ASP A 102 4.95 -6.63 4.26
C ASP A 102 4.26 -5.27 4.44
N ALA A 103 4.74 -4.25 3.71
CA ALA A 103 4.33 -2.86 3.87
C ALA A 103 2.81 -2.65 3.69
N LEU A 104 2.18 -3.26 2.69
CA LEU A 104 0.73 -3.16 2.50
C LEU A 104 -0.01 -3.88 3.62
N TRP A 105 0.45 -5.07 4.05
CA TRP A 105 -0.15 -5.80 5.17
C TRP A 105 -0.27 -4.93 6.43
N LEU A 106 0.75 -4.13 6.76
CA LEU A 106 0.72 -3.24 7.93
C LEU A 106 -0.48 -2.27 7.92
N HIS A 107 -0.98 -1.92 6.73
CA HIS A 107 -2.15 -1.06 6.59
C HIS A 107 -3.48 -1.84 6.53
N VAL A 108 -3.49 -3.02 5.91
CA VAL A 108 -4.74 -3.74 5.56
C VAL A 108 -5.02 -5.01 6.36
N ALA A 109 -4.12 -5.46 7.24
CA ALA A 109 -4.27 -6.68 8.02
C ALA A 109 -5.64 -6.80 8.71
N THR A 110 -6.11 -5.74 9.37
CA THR A 110 -7.42 -5.73 10.06
C THR A 110 -8.57 -5.97 9.08
N LEU A 111 -8.51 -5.40 7.87
CA LEU A 111 -9.53 -5.58 6.83
C LEU A 111 -9.60 -7.04 6.40
N LEU A 112 -8.44 -7.58 6.02
CA LEU A 112 -8.34 -8.93 5.46
C LEU A 112 -8.77 -9.97 6.49
N GLN A 113 -8.29 -9.82 7.74
CA GLN A 113 -8.61 -10.73 8.83
C GLN A 113 -10.09 -10.72 9.23
N THR A 114 -10.71 -9.53 9.25
CA THR A 114 -12.14 -9.39 9.55
C THR A 114 -13.00 -10.06 8.49
N GLN A 115 -12.56 -10.04 7.24
CA GLN A 115 -13.33 -10.52 6.10
C GLN A 115 -13.06 -11.97 5.70
N GLY A 116 -12.07 -12.62 6.30
CA GLY A 116 -11.69 -13.97 5.90
C GLY A 116 -10.86 -14.01 4.61
N ASP A 117 -10.20 -12.91 4.25
CA ASP A 117 -9.36 -12.84 3.05
C ASP A 117 -8.00 -13.45 3.32
N ALA A 118 -7.38 -14.03 2.29
CA ALA A 118 -5.99 -14.44 2.34
C ALA A 118 -5.06 -13.32 1.87
N TRP A 119 -3.83 -13.32 2.38
CA TRP A 119 -2.75 -12.48 1.92
C TRP A 119 -1.55 -13.35 1.55
N LEU A 120 -0.82 -12.97 0.51
CA LEU A 120 0.41 -13.62 0.08
C LEU A 120 1.50 -12.59 -0.21
N GLY A 121 2.59 -12.64 0.53
CA GLY A 121 3.82 -11.90 0.24
C GLY A 121 4.77 -12.73 -0.62
N ILE A 122 5.43 -12.14 -1.62
CA ILE A 122 6.41 -12.81 -2.48
C ILE A 122 7.73 -12.03 -2.57
N THR A 123 8.84 -12.74 -2.41
CA THR A 123 10.19 -12.19 -2.62
C THR A 123 10.43 -12.03 -4.11
N VAL A 124 10.74 -10.83 -4.58
CA VAL A 124 10.88 -10.55 -6.03
C VAL A 124 12.25 -9.99 -6.42
N ARG A 125 13.16 -9.81 -5.46
CA ARG A 125 14.49 -9.22 -5.67
C ARG A 125 15.62 -10.20 -5.34
N ALA A 126 16.67 -10.18 -6.15
CA ALA A 126 17.92 -10.91 -5.93
C ALA A 126 18.64 -10.44 -4.65
N THR A 127 18.53 -9.15 -4.34
CA THR A 127 19.06 -8.56 -3.10
C THR A 127 18.37 -9.13 -1.86
N SER A 128 17.03 -9.15 -1.83
CA SER A 128 16.26 -9.78 -0.75
C SER A 128 16.54 -11.27 -0.60
N ALA A 129 16.63 -12.01 -1.72
CA ALA A 129 16.99 -13.43 -1.71
C ALA A 129 18.36 -13.67 -1.06
N THR A 130 19.32 -12.77 -1.28
CA THR A 130 20.64 -12.82 -0.65
C THR A 130 20.57 -12.49 0.84
N GLN A 131 19.75 -11.52 1.25
CA GLN A 131 19.55 -11.19 2.67
C GLN A 131 18.89 -12.34 3.44
N LEU A 132 17.86 -12.97 2.89
CA LEU A 132 17.23 -14.16 3.49
C LEU A 132 18.28 -15.23 3.79
N ARG A 133 19.14 -15.57 2.83
CA ARG A 133 20.25 -16.52 3.04
C ARG A 133 21.25 -16.07 4.11
N GLY A 134 21.42 -14.77 4.31
CA GLY A 134 22.21 -14.24 5.42
C GLY A 134 21.50 -14.35 6.77
N TYR A 135 20.18 -14.16 6.80
CA TYR A 135 19.33 -14.23 8.00
C TYR A 135 19.26 -15.65 8.57
N ASP A 136 18.94 -16.63 7.74
CA ASP A 136 18.94 -18.05 8.12
C ASP A 136 19.49 -18.89 6.95
N PRO A 137 20.82 -19.16 6.94
CA PRO A 137 21.47 -19.90 5.87
C PRO A 137 20.96 -21.32 5.66
N GLN A 138 20.36 -21.94 6.69
CA GLN A 138 19.84 -23.30 6.58
C GLN A 138 18.41 -23.29 6.03
N ARG A 139 17.54 -22.42 6.57
CA ARG A 139 16.14 -22.32 6.17
C ARG A 139 15.99 -21.84 4.71
N TYR A 140 16.84 -20.91 4.29
CA TYR A 140 16.76 -20.29 2.97
C TYR A 140 17.84 -20.74 2.00
N ALA A 141 18.51 -21.87 2.27
CA ALA A 141 19.60 -22.39 1.45
C ALA A 141 19.24 -22.49 -0.04
N ASP A 142 18.00 -22.87 -0.33
CA ASP A 142 17.50 -23.06 -1.69
C ASP A 142 16.95 -21.78 -2.34
N VAL A 143 16.75 -20.69 -1.60
CA VAL A 143 16.24 -19.43 -2.16
C VAL A 143 17.28 -18.84 -3.11
N GLU A 144 16.91 -18.63 -4.37
CA GLU A 144 17.78 -18.13 -5.43
C GLU A 144 16.98 -17.33 -6.46
N ILE A 145 17.22 -16.02 -6.51
CA ILE A 145 16.74 -15.15 -7.58
C ILE A 145 18.00 -14.56 -8.25
N PRO A 146 18.35 -14.98 -9.48
CA PRO A 146 19.63 -14.60 -10.09
C PRO A 146 19.69 -13.15 -10.59
N SER A 147 18.55 -12.47 -10.73
CA SER A 147 18.48 -11.06 -11.13
C SER A 147 17.18 -10.40 -10.67
N ASN A 148 17.25 -9.12 -10.32
CA ASN A 148 16.07 -8.28 -10.05
C ASN A 148 15.15 -8.14 -11.28
N ASP A 149 15.67 -8.35 -12.48
CA ASP A 149 14.90 -8.25 -13.75
C ASP A 149 13.83 -9.35 -13.90
N LEU A 150 13.87 -10.37 -13.04
CA LEU A 150 12.86 -11.43 -13.00
C LEU A 150 11.59 -11.03 -12.25
N ALA A 151 11.59 -9.91 -11.52
CA ALA A 151 10.49 -9.49 -10.65
C ALA A 151 9.12 -9.56 -11.35
N TRP A 152 9.05 -9.12 -12.60
CA TRP A 152 7.82 -9.11 -13.38
C TRP A 152 7.30 -10.50 -13.67
N ASP A 153 8.16 -11.43 -14.07
CA ASP A 153 7.69 -12.78 -14.39
C ASP A 153 7.35 -13.58 -13.12
N LEU A 154 8.01 -13.31 -12.00
CA LEU A 154 7.63 -13.87 -10.70
C LEU A 154 6.21 -13.41 -10.32
N LEU A 155 5.89 -12.13 -10.51
CA LEU A 155 4.55 -11.58 -10.30
C LEU A 155 3.52 -12.16 -11.29
N ARG A 156 3.89 -12.41 -12.55
CA ARG A 156 3.02 -13.11 -13.51
C ARG A 156 2.75 -14.55 -13.08
N ALA A 157 3.80 -15.27 -12.66
CA ALA A 157 3.73 -16.66 -12.26
C ALA A 157 2.85 -16.85 -11.03
N ILE A 158 3.05 -16.06 -9.96
CA ILE A 158 2.27 -16.21 -8.72
C ILE A 158 0.78 -15.91 -8.92
N GLY A 159 0.45 -14.85 -9.66
CA GLY A 159 -0.96 -14.52 -9.98
C GLY A 159 -1.64 -15.66 -10.75
N THR A 160 -0.94 -16.22 -11.74
CA THR A 160 -1.44 -17.34 -12.55
C THR A 160 -1.63 -18.60 -11.69
N VAL A 161 -0.62 -18.98 -10.91
CA VAL A 161 -0.66 -20.15 -10.01
C VAL A 161 -1.79 -20.06 -8.99
N LEU A 162 -2.02 -18.88 -8.41
CA LEU A 162 -3.11 -18.67 -7.46
C LEU A 162 -4.49 -18.77 -8.13
N LYS A 163 -4.65 -18.19 -9.32
CA LYS A 163 -5.92 -18.17 -10.06
C LYS A 163 -6.29 -19.53 -10.66
N GLU A 164 -5.30 -20.32 -11.08
CA GLU A 164 -5.48 -21.69 -11.58
C GLU A 164 -5.70 -22.69 -10.44
N GLY A 165 -5.07 -22.46 -9.29
CA GLY A 165 -5.12 -23.36 -8.15
C GLY A 165 -4.35 -24.67 -8.42
N GLY A 166 -4.82 -25.76 -7.83
CA GLY A 166 -4.19 -27.08 -7.96
C GLY A 166 -2.92 -27.24 -7.13
N ARG A 167 -2.20 -28.35 -7.34
CA ARG A 167 -1.13 -28.84 -6.44
C ARG A 167 0.03 -27.87 -6.22
N HIS A 168 0.25 -26.94 -7.16
CA HIS A 168 1.35 -25.96 -7.12
C HIS A 168 0.95 -24.62 -6.49
N SER A 169 -0.33 -24.43 -6.17
CA SER A 169 -0.75 -23.24 -5.45
C SER A 169 -0.39 -23.33 -3.97
N PRO A 170 0.23 -22.29 -3.38
CA PRO A 170 0.39 -22.19 -1.93
C PRO A 170 -0.96 -22.28 -1.18
N LEU A 171 -2.06 -21.97 -1.86
CA LEU A 171 -3.44 -22.03 -1.37
C LEU A 171 -4.22 -23.22 -1.96
N ARG A 172 -3.56 -24.31 -2.36
CA ARG A 172 -4.16 -25.49 -3.02
C ARG A 172 -5.38 -26.12 -2.34
N HIS A 173 -5.60 -25.84 -1.06
CA HIS A 173 -6.72 -26.36 -0.26
C HIS A 173 -7.86 -25.34 -0.07
N LEU A 174 -7.73 -24.13 -0.61
CA LEU A 174 -8.74 -23.07 -0.54
C LEU A 174 -9.33 -22.78 -1.92
N PRO A 175 -10.65 -22.50 -2.01
CA PRO A 175 -11.31 -22.15 -3.27
C PRO A 175 -11.05 -20.68 -3.65
N VAL A 176 -9.87 -20.37 -4.19
CA VAL A 176 -9.52 -19.02 -4.66
C VAL A 176 -10.43 -18.60 -5.81
N ARG A 177 -11.10 -17.45 -5.65
CA ARG A 177 -12.01 -16.84 -6.63
C ARG A 177 -11.39 -15.58 -7.21
N HIS A 178 -10.87 -14.72 -6.34
CA HIS A 178 -10.32 -13.42 -6.69
C HIS A 178 -8.88 -13.28 -6.21
N VAL A 179 -8.02 -12.69 -7.04
CA VAL A 179 -6.60 -12.45 -6.80
C VAL A 179 -6.34 -10.99 -7.15
N TYR A 180 -5.84 -10.23 -6.19
CA TYR A 180 -5.49 -8.82 -6.35
C TYR A 180 -3.99 -8.67 -6.19
N LEU A 181 -3.38 -7.75 -6.94
CA LEU A 181 -2.00 -7.33 -6.69
C LEU A 181 -2.02 -5.95 -6.06
N GLY A 182 -1.44 -5.83 -4.88
CA GLY A 182 -1.35 -4.57 -4.15
C GLY A 182 0.05 -4.33 -3.62
N GLY A 183 0.38 -3.07 -3.36
CA GLY A 183 1.61 -2.71 -2.70
C GLY A 183 1.54 -1.33 -2.06
N TYR A 184 2.50 -1.02 -1.21
CA TYR A 184 2.64 0.25 -0.51
C TYR A 184 4.09 0.74 -0.62
N SER A 185 4.29 2.03 -0.95
CA SER A 185 5.61 2.60 -1.19
C SER A 185 6.30 1.89 -2.37
N GLN A 186 7.53 1.39 -2.22
CA GLN A 186 8.23 0.70 -3.32
C GLN A 186 7.50 -0.54 -3.87
N SER A 187 6.77 -1.32 -3.06
CA SER A 187 5.92 -2.39 -3.61
C SER A 187 4.70 -1.85 -4.35
N GLY A 188 4.23 -0.64 -4.01
CA GLY A 188 3.22 0.11 -4.75
C GLY A 188 3.74 0.56 -6.13
N VAL A 189 5.01 0.98 -6.21
CA VAL A 189 5.71 1.29 -7.47
C VAL A 189 5.76 0.07 -8.38
N ASP A 190 6.15 -1.09 -7.84
CA ASP A 190 6.17 -2.35 -8.61
C ASP A 190 4.77 -2.78 -9.04
N THR A 191 3.78 -2.62 -8.17
CA THR A 191 2.37 -2.90 -8.49
C THR A 191 1.88 -2.01 -9.63
N ALA A 192 2.25 -0.73 -9.63
CA ALA A 192 1.88 0.23 -10.68
C ALA A 192 2.53 -0.14 -12.02
N THR A 193 3.85 -0.42 -12.04
CA THR A 193 4.54 -0.92 -13.26
C THR A 193 3.90 -2.20 -13.76
N PHE A 194 3.62 -3.15 -12.87
CA PHE A 194 3.04 -4.42 -13.26
C PHE A 194 1.66 -4.25 -13.90
N ALA A 195 0.80 -3.45 -13.26
CA ALA A 195 -0.53 -3.13 -13.76
C ALA A 195 -0.46 -2.50 -15.16
N ALA A 196 0.46 -1.54 -15.35
CA ALA A 196 0.63 -0.79 -16.58
C ALA A 196 1.19 -1.66 -17.73
N ALA A 197 2.29 -2.38 -17.50
CA ALA A 197 2.99 -3.12 -18.56
C ALA A 197 2.44 -4.54 -18.80
N PHE A 198 1.91 -5.21 -17.77
CA PHE A 198 1.57 -6.63 -17.81
C PHE A 198 0.11 -6.94 -17.46
N GLY A 199 -0.65 -5.98 -16.91
CA GLY A 199 -2.00 -6.21 -16.40
C GLY A 199 -2.95 -6.83 -17.44
N ALA A 200 -2.91 -6.36 -18.69
CA ALA A 200 -3.73 -6.92 -19.77
C ALA A 200 -3.20 -8.24 -20.37
N LEU A 201 -1.91 -8.54 -20.16
CA LEU A 201 -1.16 -9.65 -20.77
C LEU A 201 -1.06 -10.87 -19.86
N THR A 202 -1.37 -10.73 -18.57
CA THR A 202 -1.19 -11.80 -17.59
C THR A 202 -2.47 -12.61 -17.44
N ARG A 203 -2.50 -13.75 -18.13
CA ARG A 203 -3.65 -14.64 -18.20
C ARG A 203 -3.29 -16.06 -17.78
N THR A 204 -4.26 -16.73 -17.19
CA THR A 204 -4.23 -18.18 -16.95
C THR A 204 -4.29 -18.96 -18.27
N CYS A 205 -4.01 -20.26 -18.22
CA CYS A 205 -4.04 -21.14 -19.39
C CYS A 205 -5.42 -21.21 -20.06
N ASP A 206 -6.50 -21.00 -19.32
CA ASP A 206 -7.89 -20.92 -19.81
C ASP A 206 -8.29 -19.51 -20.29
N GLY A 207 -7.36 -18.55 -20.29
CA GLY A 207 -7.53 -17.20 -20.84
C GLY A 207 -8.14 -16.16 -19.89
N ARG A 208 -8.50 -16.55 -18.65
CA ARG A 208 -8.94 -15.60 -17.62
C ARG A 208 -7.80 -14.67 -17.20
N GLN A 209 -8.14 -13.50 -16.68
CA GLN A 209 -7.14 -12.62 -16.07
C GLN A 209 -6.58 -13.29 -14.81
N ALA A 210 -5.26 -13.24 -14.64
CA ALA A 210 -4.62 -13.76 -13.44
C ALA A 210 -4.94 -12.92 -12.19
N TYR A 211 -5.09 -11.60 -12.38
CA TYR A 211 -5.47 -10.64 -11.35
C TYR A 211 -6.82 -10.00 -11.69
N ASP A 212 -7.70 -9.81 -10.71
CA ASP A 212 -9.01 -9.16 -10.88
C ASP A 212 -8.98 -7.67 -10.53
N GLY A 213 -7.84 -7.15 -10.05
CA GLY A 213 -7.66 -5.73 -9.78
C GLY A 213 -6.27 -5.39 -9.27
N PHE A 214 -5.87 -4.13 -9.42
CA PHE A 214 -4.57 -3.62 -8.99
C PHE A 214 -4.74 -2.50 -7.96
N PHE A 215 -3.90 -2.52 -6.93
CA PHE A 215 -3.94 -1.57 -5.81
C PHE A 215 -2.56 -0.97 -5.50
N PRO A 216 -2.03 -0.12 -6.39
CA PRO A 216 -0.81 0.64 -6.10
C PRO A 216 -1.08 1.77 -5.10
N ALA A 217 -0.56 1.65 -3.87
CA ALA A 217 -0.62 2.69 -2.86
C ALA A 217 0.75 3.34 -2.62
N CYS A 218 0.75 4.65 -2.42
CA CYS A 218 1.90 5.49 -2.08
C CYS A 218 3.08 5.32 -3.03
N HIS A 219 2.82 5.29 -4.35
CA HIS A 219 3.87 5.08 -5.34
C HIS A 219 4.44 6.39 -5.91
N ALA A 220 3.92 7.56 -5.50
CA ALA A 220 4.45 8.88 -5.83
C ALA A 220 4.77 9.08 -7.33
N ALA A 221 3.85 8.71 -8.23
CA ALA A 221 4.05 8.68 -9.69
C ALA A 221 5.17 7.79 -10.23
N SER A 222 5.94 7.14 -9.37
CA SER A 222 7.05 6.31 -9.80
C SER A 222 6.54 5.00 -10.38
N LEU A 223 7.25 4.57 -11.43
CA LEU A 223 7.18 3.25 -12.03
C LEU A 223 8.61 2.69 -12.07
N THR A 224 8.81 1.49 -11.54
CA THR A 224 10.07 0.75 -11.69
C THR A 224 10.27 0.43 -13.17
N PRO A 225 11.45 0.71 -13.77
CA PRO A 225 11.76 0.30 -15.14
C PRO A 225 11.70 -1.21 -15.32
N LEU A 226 11.39 -1.66 -16.54
CA LEU A 226 11.29 -3.10 -16.82
C LEU A 226 12.64 -3.84 -16.66
N ALA A 227 13.73 -3.17 -17.02
CA ALA A 227 15.08 -3.57 -16.64
C ALA A 227 15.40 -2.94 -15.28
N VAL A 228 15.15 -3.69 -14.20
CA VAL A 228 15.27 -3.22 -12.83
C VAL A 228 16.74 -2.92 -12.49
N GLY A 229 17.64 -3.81 -12.92
CA GLY A 229 19.07 -3.72 -12.63
C GLY A 229 19.39 -3.82 -11.14
N GLU A 230 20.57 -3.32 -10.76
CA GLU A 230 21.03 -3.28 -9.36
C GLU A 230 20.91 -1.87 -8.78
N GLY A 231 20.69 -1.78 -7.47
CA GLY A 231 20.56 -0.51 -6.75
C GLY A 231 19.18 0.15 -6.88
N LEU A 232 19.10 1.44 -6.54
CA LEU A 232 17.88 2.22 -6.68
C LEU A 232 17.66 2.56 -8.16
N PRO A 233 16.57 2.08 -8.79
CA PRO A 233 16.35 2.34 -10.20
C PRO A 233 16.04 3.82 -10.45
N ARG A 234 16.35 4.30 -11.65
CA ARG A 234 15.82 5.57 -12.14
C ARG A 234 14.36 5.35 -12.53
N PHE A 235 13.44 5.72 -11.64
CA PHE A 235 12.01 5.55 -11.89
C PHE A 235 11.57 6.31 -13.15
N GLU A 236 10.62 5.71 -13.86
CA GLU A 236 9.83 6.37 -14.89
C GLU A 236 8.60 7.03 -14.26
N TYR A 237 8.10 8.10 -14.87
CA TYR A 237 6.92 8.82 -14.40
C TYR A 237 5.89 8.90 -15.51
N ALA A 238 4.73 8.29 -15.30
CA ALA A 238 3.62 8.34 -16.25
C ALA A 238 2.29 8.12 -15.55
N ALA A 239 1.22 8.64 -16.16
CA ALA A 239 -0.13 8.31 -15.73
C ALA A 239 -0.38 6.83 -15.98
N MET A 240 -1.13 6.17 -15.08
CA MET A 240 -1.55 4.79 -15.27
C MET A 240 -2.30 4.64 -16.60
N PRO A 241 -1.89 3.75 -17.51
CA PRO A 241 -2.64 3.51 -18.74
C PRO A 241 -3.96 2.77 -18.43
N PRO A 242 -4.92 2.75 -19.38
CA PRO A 242 -6.11 1.93 -19.26
C PRO A 242 -5.80 0.45 -18.99
N CYS A 243 -6.50 -0.14 -18.02
CA CYS A 243 -6.35 -1.53 -17.64
C CYS A 243 -7.69 -2.29 -17.74
N GLN A 244 -7.61 -3.55 -18.18
CA GLN A 244 -8.78 -4.41 -18.37
C GLN A 244 -9.50 -4.76 -17.06
N VAL A 245 -8.79 -4.68 -15.94
CA VAL A 245 -9.33 -4.87 -14.60
C VAL A 245 -9.24 -3.55 -13.82
N PRO A 246 -10.08 -3.35 -12.79
CA PRO A 246 -10.08 -2.10 -12.06
C PRO A 246 -8.73 -1.80 -11.38
N VAL A 247 -8.37 -0.52 -11.35
CA VAL A 247 -7.20 0.01 -10.64
C VAL A 247 -7.66 1.11 -9.69
N ILE A 248 -7.25 1.03 -8.43
CA ILE A 248 -7.40 2.13 -7.47
C ILE A 248 -6.00 2.53 -6.98
N GLU A 249 -5.61 3.76 -7.29
CA GLU A 249 -4.41 4.42 -6.77
C GLU A 249 -4.72 5.19 -5.50
N VAL A 250 -3.84 5.10 -4.52
CA VAL A 250 -3.91 5.92 -3.29
C VAL A 250 -2.60 6.68 -3.13
N GLN A 251 -2.66 8.00 -3.02
CA GLN A 251 -1.51 8.88 -2.85
C GLN A 251 -1.70 9.75 -1.59
N PRO A 252 -0.80 9.71 -0.60
CA PRO A 252 -0.78 10.68 0.49
C PRO A 252 -0.38 12.06 -0.05
N GLN A 253 -0.64 13.11 0.73
CA GLN A 253 -0.30 14.48 0.33
C GLN A 253 1.17 14.63 -0.05
N THR A 254 2.09 14.05 0.74
CA THR A 254 3.53 14.01 0.44
C THR A 254 3.83 13.53 -0.97
N ASP A 255 3.16 12.45 -1.40
CA ASP A 255 3.43 11.80 -2.67
C ASP A 255 2.84 12.61 -3.83
N VAL A 256 1.77 13.36 -3.57
CA VAL A 256 1.19 14.31 -4.54
C VAL A 256 2.14 15.49 -4.76
N GLU A 257 2.71 16.01 -3.67
CA GLU A 257 3.62 17.18 -3.68
C GLU A 257 4.99 16.84 -4.28
N GLY A 258 5.46 15.62 -4.04
CA GLY A 258 6.79 15.16 -4.44
C GLY A 258 7.84 15.40 -3.37
N PHE A 259 9.05 14.94 -3.63
CA PHE A 259 10.16 15.00 -2.67
C PHE A 259 11.49 14.86 -3.39
N SER A 260 12.57 15.27 -2.73
CA SER A 260 13.92 15.15 -3.27
C SER A 260 14.89 14.64 -2.20
N PHE A 261 15.87 13.84 -2.62
CA PHE A 261 16.98 13.38 -1.80
C PHE A 261 18.27 13.34 -2.61
N GLU A 262 19.31 14.05 -2.13
CA GLU A 262 20.62 14.12 -2.79
C GLU A 262 20.49 14.32 -4.32
N ASP A 263 20.79 13.27 -5.11
CA ASP A 263 20.77 13.27 -6.58
C ASP A 263 19.45 12.76 -7.20
N PHE A 264 18.39 12.63 -6.40
CA PHE A 264 17.08 12.14 -6.82
C PHE A 264 15.99 13.19 -6.57
N VAL A 265 15.15 13.39 -7.59
CA VAL A 265 13.96 14.25 -7.51
C VAL A 265 12.76 13.42 -7.97
N ASN A 266 11.77 13.31 -7.09
CA ASN A 266 10.44 12.85 -7.42
C ASN A 266 9.55 14.09 -7.69
N PRO A 267 8.93 14.19 -8.89
CA PRO A 267 8.13 15.35 -9.28
C PRO A 267 6.73 15.39 -8.64
N GLY A 268 6.38 14.40 -7.82
CA GLY A 268 5.06 14.25 -7.21
C GLY A 268 4.02 13.66 -8.16
N SER A 269 3.02 12.99 -7.60
CA SER A 269 1.94 12.38 -8.38
C SER A 269 1.00 13.38 -9.04
N ALA A 270 1.03 14.64 -8.59
CA ALA A 270 0.40 15.75 -9.29
C ALA A 270 0.82 15.86 -10.77
N SER A 271 2.09 15.54 -11.07
CA SER A 271 2.68 15.68 -12.41
C SER A 271 2.13 14.69 -13.46
N VAL A 272 1.48 13.61 -13.03
CA VAL A 272 0.98 12.53 -13.89
C VAL A 272 -0.48 12.19 -13.64
N ARG A 273 -1.24 13.13 -13.05
CA ARG A 273 -2.68 12.95 -12.81
C ARG A 273 -3.41 12.57 -14.10
N ARG A 274 -4.39 11.69 -13.96
CA ARG A 274 -5.43 11.45 -14.96
C ARG A 274 -6.82 11.48 -14.32
N GLU A 275 -7.83 11.64 -15.16
CA GLU A 275 -9.23 11.61 -14.76
C GLU A 275 -9.64 10.20 -14.32
N ASP A 276 -10.56 10.15 -13.35
CA ASP A 276 -11.24 8.92 -12.94
C ASP A 276 -12.07 8.38 -14.11
N SER A 277 -12.22 7.05 -14.19
CA SER A 277 -12.98 6.42 -15.28
C SER A 277 -13.74 5.18 -14.78
N ASP A 278 -15.00 5.07 -15.22
CA ASP A 278 -15.88 3.90 -15.01
C ASP A 278 -16.01 3.01 -16.25
N ALA A 279 -15.33 3.37 -17.34
CA ALA A 279 -15.47 2.68 -18.60
C ALA A 279 -14.94 1.24 -18.51
N VAL A 280 -15.65 0.31 -19.14
CA VAL A 280 -15.19 -1.08 -19.27
C VAL A 280 -13.85 -1.09 -20.02
N GLY A 281 -12.83 -1.71 -19.44
CA GLY A 281 -11.47 -1.71 -19.97
C GLY A 281 -10.60 -0.52 -19.56
N ASP A 282 -11.14 0.40 -18.74
CA ASP A 282 -10.42 1.55 -18.18
C ASP A 282 -11.03 1.95 -16.81
N ARG A 283 -11.29 0.98 -15.94
CA ARG A 283 -11.82 1.27 -14.60
C ARG A 283 -10.67 1.79 -13.73
N PHE A 284 -10.66 3.09 -13.48
CA PHE A 284 -9.60 3.77 -12.75
C PHE A 284 -10.16 4.75 -11.71
N ARG A 285 -9.55 4.75 -10.52
CA ARG A 285 -9.69 5.81 -9.52
C ARG A 285 -8.34 6.22 -8.96
N LEU A 286 -8.19 7.52 -8.73
CA LEU A 286 -7.11 8.09 -7.94
C LEU A 286 -7.67 8.74 -6.67
N TYR A 287 -7.16 8.31 -5.52
CA TYR A 287 -7.47 8.91 -4.22
C TYR A 287 -6.26 9.61 -3.65
N GLU A 288 -6.39 10.94 -3.49
CA GLU A 288 -5.37 11.77 -2.86
C GLU A 288 -5.79 12.09 -1.43
N ILE A 289 -4.99 11.67 -0.45
CA ILE A 289 -5.31 11.77 0.96
C ILE A 289 -4.64 13.01 1.55
N ALA A 290 -5.37 14.14 1.51
CA ALA A 290 -4.93 15.41 2.08
C ALA A 290 -4.59 15.26 3.57
N GLY A 291 -3.49 15.87 4.02
CA GLY A 291 -2.98 15.79 5.40
C GLY A 291 -2.26 14.49 5.76
N ALA A 292 -2.33 13.45 4.93
CA ALA A 292 -1.59 12.22 5.17
C ALA A 292 -0.14 12.32 4.67
N PRO A 293 0.85 11.90 5.48
CA PRO A 293 2.22 11.74 4.99
C PRO A 293 2.46 10.36 4.35
N HIS A 294 3.56 10.21 3.61
CA HIS A 294 4.02 8.90 3.12
C HIS A 294 4.31 7.92 4.27
N ALA A 295 5.02 8.41 5.29
CA ALA A 295 5.29 7.71 6.53
C ALA A 295 4.83 8.55 7.73
N ALA A 296 4.12 7.92 8.68
CA ALA A 296 3.68 8.60 9.89
C ALA A 296 4.87 9.13 10.72
N ARG A 297 5.98 8.40 10.72
CA ARG A 297 7.21 8.76 11.44
C ARG A 297 8.41 8.11 10.77
N ILE A 298 9.52 8.85 10.71
CA ILE A 298 10.84 8.32 10.36
C ILE A 298 11.81 8.71 11.48
N PRO A 299 12.58 7.76 12.06
CA PRO A 299 13.54 8.08 13.11
C PRO A 299 14.54 9.16 12.67
N GLY A 300 14.75 10.15 13.53
CA GLY A 300 15.64 11.28 13.27
C GLY A 300 14.96 12.50 12.63
N CYS A 301 13.68 12.40 12.27
CA CYS A 301 12.88 13.54 11.82
C CYS A 301 12.20 14.26 12.99
N ASP A 302 11.99 15.57 12.81
CA ASP A 302 11.36 16.51 13.73
C ASP A 302 9.91 16.11 14.04
N GLY A 303 9.46 16.54 15.21
CA GLY A 303 8.11 16.27 15.71
C GLY A 303 7.96 14.86 16.28
N ASN A 304 6.73 14.52 16.65
CA ASN A 304 6.38 13.21 17.23
C ASN A 304 5.73 12.26 16.20
N GLY A 305 5.92 12.54 14.90
CA GLY A 305 5.16 11.90 13.82
C GLY A 305 3.74 12.46 13.68
N SER A 306 3.03 12.00 12.64
CA SER A 306 1.65 12.33 12.35
C SER A 306 0.71 11.23 12.83
N SER A 307 -0.39 11.60 13.49
CA SER A 307 -1.45 10.65 13.87
C SER A 307 -2.52 10.49 12.77
N PHE A 308 -2.30 11.05 11.58
CA PHE A 308 -3.28 10.96 10.49
C PHE A 308 -3.52 9.48 10.12
N PRO A 309 -4.78 8.98 10.14
CA PRO A 309 -5.05 7.55 10.07
C PRO A 309 -5.06 7.02 8.62
N MET A 310 -3.92 7.10 7.95
CA MET A 310 -3.75 6.68 6.55
C MET A 310 -4.27 5.27 6.30
N SER A 311 -4.00 4.33 7.22
CA SER A 311 -4.44 2.94 7.09
C SER A 311 -5.96 2.78 6.95
N ALA A 312 -6.77 3.66 7.56
CA ALA A 312 -8.23 3.59 7.43
C ALA A 312 -8.70 3.94 6.02
N PHE A 313 -8.07 4.93 5.38
CA PHE A 313 -8.35 5.30 3.99
C PHE A 313 -7.86 4.22 3.01
N VAL A 314 -6.68 3.65 3.25
CA VAL A 314 -6.13 2.54 2.45
C VAL A 314 -7.05 1.32 2.50
N ARG A 315 -7.57 0.96 3.69
CA ARG A 315 -8.54 -0.14 3.85
C ARG A 315 -9.84 0.12 3.11
N ALA A 316 -10.39 1.33 3.20
CA ALA A 316 -11.62 1.69 2.50
C ALA A 316 -11.44 1.62 0.98
N ALA A 317 -10.32 2.14 0.47
CA ALA A 317 -9.98 2.07 -0.96
C ALA A 317 -9.81 0.62 -1.45
N LEU A 318 -9.13 -0.24 -0.68
CA LEU A 318 -9.00 -1.66 -1.04
C LEU A 318 -10.35 -2.40 -1.01
N ARG A 319 -11.21 -2.12 -0.02
CA ARG A 319 -12.57 -2.66 0.02
C ARG A 319 -13.39 -2.23 -1.20
N ASN A 320 -13.22 -0.99 -1.64
CA ASN A 320 -13.86 -0.45 -2.83
C ASN A 320 -13.35 -1.13 -4.11
N LEU A 321 -12.05 -1.45 -4.20
CA LEU A 321 -11.51 -2.25 -5.31
C LEU A 321 -12.17 -3.63 -5.40
N PHE A 322 -12.33 -4.31 -4.26
CA PHE A 322 -13.00 -5.62 -4.21
C PHE A 322 -14.42 -5.53 -4.77
N ARG A 323 -15.23 -4.60 -4.26
CA ARG A 323 -16.61 -4.39 -4.72
C ARG A 323 -16.69 -4.03 -6.21
N TRP A 324 -15.71 -3.28 -6.71
CA TRP A 324 -15.68 -2.89 -8.11
C TRP A 324 -15.38 -4.07 -9.03
N ALA A 325 -14.42 -4.90 -8.63
CA ALA A 325 -14.03 -6.09 -9.38
C ALA A 325 -15.08 -7.21 -9.32
N GLU A 326 -15.71 -7.41 -8.17
CA GLU A 326 -16.61 -8.54 -7.90
C GLU A 326 -18.06 -8.22 -8.22
N ASP A 327 -18.54 -7.06 -7.77
CA ASP A 327 -19.96 -6.70 -7.83
C ASP A 327 -20.26 -5.66 -8.93
N GLY A 328 -19.22 -5.13 -9.60
CA GLY A 328 -19.35 -4.03 -10.55
C GLY A 328 -19.76 -2.70 -9.91
N VAL A 329 -19.70 -2.60 -8.57
CA VAL A 329 -20.08 -1.37 -7.86
C VAL A 329 -18.91 -0.39 -7.91
N GLY A 330 -19.06 0.63 -8.76
CA GLY A 330 -18.07 1.69 -8.92
C GLY A 330 -17.78 2.40 -7.59
N PRO A 331 -16.50 2.64 -7.27
CA PRO A 331 -16.11 3.34 -6.06
C PRO A 331 -16.38 4.85 -6.19
N PRO A 332 -16.61 5.57 -5.08
CA PRO A 332 -16.90 7.01 -5.10
C PRO A 332 -15.76 7.80 -5.75
N THR A 333 -16.06 8.94 -6.38
CA THR A 333 -15.05 9.88 -6.87
C THR A 333 -14.74 10.93 -5.80
N ALA A 334 -13.52 11.44 -5.80
CA ALA A 334 -13.07 12.47 -4.86
C ALA A 334 -12.39 13.63 -5.59
N PRO A 335 -12.50 14.87 -5.07
CA PRO A 335 -11.68 15.98 -5.53
C PRO A 335 -10.18 15.64 -5.44
N ARG A 336 -9.36 16.27 -6.28
CA ARG A 336 -7.90 16.26 -6.14
C ARG A 336 -7.46 17.28 -5.08
N ILE A 337 -6.29 17.10 -4.50
CA ILE A 337 -5.62 18.10 -3.68
C ILE A 337 -5.35 19.32 -4.55
N ALA A 338 -5.85 20.47 -4.12
CA ALA A 338 -5.59 21.74 -4.76
C ALA A 338 -4.11 22.11 -4.57
N LEU A 339 -3.48 22.63 -5.62
CA LEU A 339 -2.06 22.97 -5.59
C LEU A 339 -1.87 24.50 -5.64
N GLY A 340 -0.95 25.02 -4.82
CA GLY A 340 -0.28 26.29 -5.03
C GLY A 340 0.82 26.13 -6.07
N VAL A 341 1.10 27.17 -6.84
CA VAL A 341 2.15 27.13 -7.87
C VAL A 341 3.46 27.63 -7.25
N ASP A 342 4.48 26.77 -7.21
CA ASP A 342 5.88 27.20 -7.17
C ASP A 342 6.70 26.32 -8.14
N ASP A 343 7.56 26.94 -8.95
CA ASP A 343 7.98 26.47 -10.29
C ASP A 343 8.83 25.16 -10.36
N ALA A 344 8.92 24.37 -9.28
CA ALA A 344 9.71 23.13 -9.22
C ALA A 344 9.00 21.90 -8.61
N VAL A 345 8.03 22.09 -7.70
CA VAL A 345 7.25 21.02 -7.06
C VAL A 345 5.80 21.47 -6.85
N ALA A 346 4.88 20.52 -6.85
CA ALA A 346 3.52 20.80 -6.45
C ALA A 346 3.48 21.04 -4.93
N GLU A 347 3.01 22.20 -4.47
CA GLU A 347 2.72 22.42 -3.04
C GLU A 347 1.21 22.42 -2.85
N ALA A 348 0.67 21.78 -1.81
CA ALA A 348 -0.76 21.84 -1.56
C ALA A 348 -1.19 23.25 -1.18
N ALA A 349 -2.25 23.75 -1.84
CA ALA A 349 -2.96 24.92 -1.35
C ALA A 349 -3.60 24.58 -0.01
N VAL A 350 -3.45 25.45 0.98
CA VAL A 350 -3.92 25.23 2.35
C VAL A 350 -5.06 26.14 2.77
N ASP A 351 -5.89 25.68 3.69
CA ASP A 351 -6.98 26.43 4.29
C ASP A 351 -6.49 27.41 5.37
N ARG A 352 -7.42 28.09 6.04
CA ARG A 352 -7.11 29.03 7.13
C ARG A 352 -6.43 28.40 8.35
N PHE A 353 -6.45 27.07 8.47
CA PHE A 353 -5.80 26.31 9.53
C PHE A 353 -4.45 25.72 9.08
N GLY A 354 -4.07 25.92 7.82
CA GLY A 354 -2.85 25.40 7.22
C GLY A 354 -2.96 23.93 6.79
N ASN A 355 -4.17 23.38 6.68
CA ASN A 355 -4.39 22.02 6.18
C ASN A 355 -4.66 22.06 4.67
N ALA A 356 -4.18 21.05 3.92
CA ALA A 356 -4.40 20.97 2.48
C ALA A 356 -5.89 20.97 2.10
N ILE A 357 -6.20 21.66 1.00
CA ILE A 357 -7.55 21.79 0.43
C ILE A 357 -7.78 20.70 -0.62
N GLY A 358 -8.98 20.12 -0.62
CA GLY A 358 -9.38 19.10 -1.59
C GLY A 358 -9.01 17.68 -1.13
N GLY A 359 -8.76 16.80 -2.09
CA GLY A 359 -8.52 15.39 -1.80
C GLY A 359 -9.78 14.62 -1.35
N VAL A 360 -9.56 13.41 -0.85
CA VAL A 360 -10.61 12.56 -0.26
C VAL A 360 -11.23 13.26 0.96
N PRO A 361 -12.58 13.31 1.07
CA PRO A 361 -13.25 13.86 2.24
C PRO A 361 -12.75 13.24 3.54
N SER A 362 -12.27 14.07 4.47
CA SER A 362 -11.64 13.64 5.71
C SER A 362 -12.21 14.39 6.91
N PRO A 363 -12.73 13.70 7.94
CA PRO A 363 -13.23 14.37 9.15
C PRO A 363 -12.10 15.08 9.92
N PHE A 364 -10.85 14.64 9.73
CA PHE A 364 -9.66 15.24 10.35
C PHE A 364 -9.33 16.62 9.80
N LEU A 365 -9.74 16.91 8.55
CA LEU A 365 -9.54 18.22 7.92
C LEU A 365 -10.82 19.06 7.90
N ALA A 366 -12.00 18.43 7.84
CA ALA A 366 -13.28 19.13 7.90
C ALA A 366 -13.58 19.69 9.30
N VAL A 367 -13.15 18.97 10.34
CA VAL A 367 -13.30 19.35 11.76
C VAL A 367 -11.92 19.30 12.44
N PRO A 368 -10.97 20.18 12.05
CA PRO A 368 -9.59 20.04 12.48
C PRO A 368 -9.40 20.49 13.93
N ILE A 369 -8.53 19.77 14.65
CA ILE A 369 -7.93 20.18 15.94
C ILE A 369 -6.40 20.28 15.87
N ALA A 370 -5.83 19.94 14.72
CA ALA A 370 -4.42 20.05 14.42
C ALA A 370 -4.25 20.48 12.96
N ARG A 371 -3.11 21.10 12.68
CA ARG A 371 -2.55 21.19 11.34
C ARG A 371 -1.72 19.94 11.09
N TYR A 372 -1.98 19.26 9.98
CA TYR A 372 -1.21 18.10 9.53
C TYR A 372 -0.19 18.54 8.49
N GLU A 373 1.09 18.34 8.81
CA GLU A 373 2.22 18.67 7.95
C GLU A 373 2.67 17.38 7.27
N ALA A 374 2.54 17.32 5.94
CA ALA A 374 2.88 16.12 5.17
C ALA A 374 4.40 15.94 4.99
N HIS A 375 5.19 16.95 5.33
CA HIS A 375 6.65 16.92 5.24
C HIS A 375 7.30 17.33 6.57
N SER A 376 8.43 16.72 6.89
CA SER A 376 9.22 17.02 8.10
C SER A 376 10.68 17.38 7.75
N ALA A 377 11.43 17.77 8.77
CA ALA A 377 12.86 18.14 8.73
C ALA A 377 13.61 17.35 9.82
N PRO A 378 14.94 17.45 9.97
CA PRO A 378 15.91 17.95 9.01
C PRO A 378 16.21 16.91 7.92
N GLY A 379 16.47 17.40 6.71
CA GLY A 379 17.05 16.59 5.64
C GLY A 379 16.02 15.93 4.71
N PRO A 380 16.52 15.31 3.64
CA PRO A 380 15.70 14.92 2.50
C PRO A 380 14.80 13.70 2.76
N LEU A 381 15.27 12.70 3.52
CA LEU A 381 14.44 11.55 3.89
C LEU A 381 13.22 11.97 4.73
N CYS A 382 13.38 13.00 5.56
CA CYS A 382 12.29 13.53 6.38
C CYS A 382 11.19 14.22 5.58
N LYS A 383 11.41 14.50 4.29
CA LYS A 383 10.33 14.90 3.39
C LYS A 383 9.30 13.79 3.18
N LEU A 384 9.61 12.53 3.45
CA LEU A 384 8.63 11.44 3.45
C LEU A 384 7.85 11.30 4.76
N ALA A 385 8.31 11.92 5.84
CA ALA A 385 7.68 11.85 7.15
C ALA A 385 6.75 13.04 7.38
N GLY A 386 5.60 12.80 8.01
CA GLY A 386 4.74 13.87 8.48
C GLY A 386 4.86 14.13 9.97
N HIS A 387 4.36 15.28 10.39
CA HIS A 387 4.08 15.58 11.78
C HIS A 387 2.78 16.38 11.88
N GLU A 388 2.37 16.69 13.10
CA GLU A 388 1.17 17.48 13.32
C GLU A 388 1.41 18.52 14.41
N VAL A 389 0.75 19.67 14.24
CA VAL A 389 0.82 20.80 15.16
C VAL A 389 -0.59 21.07 15.69
N PRO A 390 -0.86 20.86 17.00
CA PRO A 390 -2.15 21.18 17.57
C PRO A 390 -2.55 22.63 17.30
N LEU A 391 -3.81 22.86 16.91
CA LEU A 391 -4.30 24.22 16.71
C LEU A 391 -4.27 25.00 18.04
N PRO A 392 -4.01 26.32 18.00
CA PRO A 392 -4.02 27.13 19.20
C PRO A 392 -5.36 27.04 19.92
N HIS A 393 -5.28 27.00 21.24
CA HIS A 393 -6.44 26.95 22.12
C HIS A 393 -7.54 27.97 21.76
N GLN A 394 -7.16 29.23 21.48
CA GLN A 394 -8.11 30.30 21.15
C GLN A 394 -8.88 29.99 19.86
N VAL A 395 -8.22 29.37 18.87
CA VAL A 395 -8.84 28.94 17.61
C VAL A 395 -9.88 27.84 17.88
N LEU A 396 -9.56 26.87 18.76
CA LEU A 396 -10.49 25.80 19.13
C LEU A 396 -11.71 26.34 19.90
N ALA A 397 -11.48 27.26 20.85
CA ALA A 397 -12.54 27.89 21.63
C ALA A 397 -13.47 28.75 20.75
N GLU A 398 -12.92 29.50 19.79
CA GLU A 398 -13.70 30.30 18.84
C GLU A 398 -14.50 29.42 17.87
N ARG A 399 -13.89 28.34 17.35
CA ARG A 399 -14.52 27.47 16.34
C ARG A 399 -15.57 26.51 16.91
N TYR A 400 -15.33 25.96 18.10
CA TYR A 400 -16.15 24.87 18.67
C TYR A 400 -16.78 25.22 20.02
N GLY A 401 -16.25 26.21 20.75
CA GLY A 401 -16.70 26.54 22.11
C GLY A 401 -16.23 25.54 23.16
N ASP A 402 -16.71 24.29 23.10
CA ASP A 402 -16.38 23.23 24.05
C ASP A 402 -16.04 21.88 23.38
N LEU A 403 -15.43 20.98 24.17
CA LEU A 403 -15.03 19.64 23.71
C LEU A 403 -16.22 18.82 23.22
N ARG A 404 -17.38 18.95 23.87
CA ARG A 404 -18.58 18.19 23.54
C ARG A 404 -19.11 18.56 22.16
N THR A 405 -19.11 19.84 21.83
CA THR A 405 -19.50 20.36 20.52
C THR A 405 -18.55 19.85 19.44
N TYR A 406 -17.24 19.93 19.69
CA TYR A 406 -16.23 19.36 18.79
C TYR A 406 -16.47 17.85 18.54
N LEU A 407 -16.64 17.05 19.58
CA LEU A 407 -16.84 15.60 19.43
C LEU A 407 -18.13 15.27 18.66
N ALA A 408 -19.19 16.06 18.85
CA ALA A 408 -20.43 15.91 18.08
C ALA A 408 -20.21 16.22 16.59
N GLU A 409 -19.56 17.35 16.27
CA GLU A 409 -19.25 17.73 14.87
C GLU A 409 -18.33 16.69 14.21
N PHE A 410 -17.27 16.25 14.89
CA PHE A 410 -16.36 15.23 14.37
C PHE A 410 -17.08 13.91 14.13
N THR A 411 -17.95 13.47 15.06
CA THR A 411 -18.71 12.23 14.90
C THR A 411 -19.64 12.28 13.69
N ILE A 412 -20.33 13.41 13.47
CA ILE A 412 -21.18 13.62 12.29
C ILE A 412 -20.33 13.54 11.02
N SER A 413 -19.21 14.27 10.97
CA SER A 413 -18.32 14.27 9.81
C SER A 413 -17.74 12.88 9.53
N LEU A 414 -17.37 12.12 10.57
CA LEU A 414 -16.88 10.75 10.44
C LEU A 414 -17.96 9.83 9.82
N ASP A 415 -19.20 9.93 10.31
CA ASP A 415 -20.32 9.14 9.80
C ASP A 415 -20.69 9.53 8.36
N ASP A 416 -20.56 10.81 7.99
CA ASP A 416 -20.71 11.30 6.61
C ASP A 416 -19.64 10.72 5.68
N THR A 417 -18.38 10.77 6.07
CA THR A 417 -17.27 10.19 5.29
C THR A 417 -17.43 8.68 5.10
N MET A 418 -17.90 7.97 6.12
CA MET A 418 -18.23 6.54 6.01
C MET A 418 -19.40 6.28 5.06
N ARG A 419 -20.47 7.06 5.13
CA ARG A 419 -21.62 6.95 4.20
C ARG A 419 -21.21 7.23 2.76
N ALA A 420 -20.27 8.15 2.55
CA ALA A 420 -19.69 8.44 1.25
C ALA A 420 -18.75 7.34 0.73
N GLY A 421 -18.41 6.33 1.55
CA GLY A 421 -17.61 5.18 1.14
C GLY A 421 -16.10 5.38 1.23
N PHE A 422 -15.62 6.42 1.94
CA PHE A 422 -14.20 6.72 2.10
C PHE A 422 -13.59 6.21 3.41
N LEU A 423 -14.42 5.72 4.34
CA LEU A 423 -14.01 5.06 5.58
C LEU A 423 -14.92 3.86 5.85
N LEU A 424 -14.41 2.86 6.56
CA LEU A 424 -15.17 1.65 6.90
C LEU A 424 -15.83 1.76 8.26
N LYS A 425 -16.97 1.06 8.40
CA LYS A 425 -17.68 0.96 9.68
C LYS A 425 -16.85 0.32 10.77
N ASP A 426 -16.01 -0.65 10.41
CA ASP A 426 -15.15 -1.37 11.34
C ASP A 426 -14.06 -0.45 11.95
N ASP A 427 -13.70 0.64 11.25
CA ASP A 427 -12.72 1.63 11.72
C ASP A 427 -13.34 2.69 12.64
N ARG A 428 -14.67 2.82 12.69
CA ARG A 428 -15.35 3.92 13.40
C ARG A 428 -14.98 4.00 14.88
N ALA A 429 -14.95 2.85 15.56
CA ALA A 429 -14.73 2.81 17.01
C ALA A 429 -13.30 3.21 17.39
N SER A 430 -12.29 2.74 16.64
CA SER A 430 -10.89 3.12 16.86
C SER A 430 -10.64 4.58 16.52
N LEU A 431 -11.11 5.05 15.36
CA LEU A 431 -10.96 6.45 14.94
C LEU A 431 -11.59 7.41 15.96
N LEU A 432 -12.79 7.10 16.47
CA LEU A 432 -13.43 7.92 17.49
C LEU A 432 -12.68 7.88 18.82
N LYS A 433 -12.18 6.71 19.24
CA LYS A 433 -11.38 6.56 20.47
C LYS A 433 -10.12 7.42 20.41
N ASP A 434 -9.35 7.29 19.34
CA ASP A 434 -8.06 7.96 19.18
C ASP A 434 -8.26 9.48 19.06
N GLN A 435 -9.24 9.91 18.25
CA GLN A 435 -9.56 11.33 18.13
C GLN A 435 -10.13 11.93 19.42
N THR A 436 -10.90 11.16 20.20
CA THR A 436 -11.40 11.62 21.51
C THR A 436 -10.26 11.86 22.48
N ALA A 437 -9.28 10.94 22.55
CA ALA A 437 -8.10 11.11 23.39
C ALA A 437 -7.30 12.36 22.98
N LYS A 438 -7.10 12.56 21.67
CA LYS A 438 -6.44 13.75 21.12
C LYS A 438 -7.20 15.05 21.45
N ALA A 439 -8.52 15.04 21.34
CA ALA A 439 -9.36 16.18 21.63
C ALA A 439 -9.35 16.54 23.12
N HIS A 440 -9.36 15.56 24.03
CA HIS A 440 -9.17 15.82 25.45
C HIS A 440 -7.84 16.55 25.73
N ALA A 441 -6.75 16.12 25.11
CA ALA A 441 -5.46 16.79 25.26
C ALA A 441 -5.46 18.22 24.69
N ALA A 442 -6.10 18.44 23.53
CA ALA A 442 -6.20 19.74 22.89
C ALA A 442 -7.03 20.74 23.72
N PHE A 443 -8.16 20.28 24.28
CA PHE A 443 -9.08 21.10 25.06
C PHE A 443 -8.69 21.21 26.54
N ALA A 444 -7.89 20.32 27.13
CA ALA A 444 -7.42 20.45 28.52
C ALA A 444 -6.58 21.73 28.77
N ARG A 445 -6.02 22.31 27.71
CA ARG A 445 -5.33 23.61 27.75
C ARG A 445 -6.28 24.81 27.98
N LEU A 446 -7.61 24.60 27.99
CA LEU A 446 -8.64 25.58 28.40
C LEU A 446 -8.64 25.87 29.91
N THR A 447 -8.20 24.91 30.73
CA THR A 447 -8.46 24.92 32.17
C THR A 447 -7.23 25.26 33.03
N ALA A 448 -6.06 25.44 32.43
CA ALA A 448 -4.87 25.87 33.14
C ALA A 448 -4.78 27.41 33.13
N PRO A 449 -4.69 28.09 34.30
CA PRO A 449 -4.43 29.53 34.32
C PRO A 449 -3.05 29.84 33.73
N ALA A 450 -2.99 30.97 33.02
CA ALA A 450 -1.80 31.48 32.32
C ALA A 450 -0.60 31.77 33.23
#